data_AF-A0A7V4HT39-F1
#
_entry.id   AF-A0A7V4HT39-F1
#
_cell.length_a   1.000
_cell.length_b   1.000
_cell.length_c   1.000
_cell.angle_alpha   90.00
_cell.angle_beta   90.00
_cell.angle_gamma   90.00
#
_symmetry.space_group_name_H-M   'P 1'
#
loop_
_entity.id
_entity.type
_entity.pdbx_description
1 polymer ?
#
loop_
_entity_poly.entity_id
_entity_poly.type
_entity_poly.pdbx_seq_one_letter_code
_entity_poly.pdbx_strand_id
1 'polypeptide(L)'
;MNCLKTCVLVALVGVALGPACSSAAESGGLAEKPSAAPRKSIRTRRAEGTPSALPSAARLNELRKKAARLSEPAEGAAPEPEGWSKSRYDPNRLLELFQPLRLRKGYVLRAYLFREHGNGNGVVWAMPEDAEFPDPKDCPILETHLLKAPKPSEALDDAMEAVEGDDSPWSYLAASLLRRELREFGAAWHGCRWRTHFILDGDPWKAGLPSGHGPDQDRPRSKAQQWKWHQSRPANWAPQVKREGDRVTVTFYTYSALHPEGIYRHTDVYRAGKYRPRTEDQRIAEGPEGFLF
;
A
#
# COMPACT_ATOMS: atom_id res chain seq x y z
N MET A 1 18.41 -4.11 33.61
CA MET A 1 19.48 -3.89 32.61
C MET A 1 18.90 -3.01 31.52
N ASN A 2 19.44 -1.80 31.43
CA ASN A 2 18.94 -0.70 30.60
C ASN A 2 19.35 -0.90 29.13
N CYS A 3 18.39 -0.87 28.21
CA CYS A 3 18.66 -0.55 26.81
C CYS A 3 17.85 0.71 26.45
N LEU A 4 18.53 1.86 26.53
CA LEU A 4 18.07 3.16 26.03
C LEU A 4 17.87 3.09 24.51
N LYS A 5 16.71 3.49 23.99
CA LYS A 5 16.42 4.84 23.46
C LYS A 5 17.49 5.41 22.52
N THR A 6 17.31 5.20 21.22
CA THR A 6 17.71 6.17 20.19
C THR A 6 16.77 6.07 18.98
N CYS A 7 15.75 6.94 18.92
CA CYS A 7 15.07 7.28 17.67
C CYS A 7 15.66 8.61 17.21
N VAL A 8 16.44 8.57 16.12
CA VAL A 8 16.99 9.78 15.51
C VAL A 8 15.91 10.41 14.63
N LEU A 9 15.54 11.62 15.01
CA LEU A 9 14.74 12.56 14.25
C LEU A 9 15.63 13.13 13.14
N VAL A 10 15.37 12.84 11.85
CA VAL A 10 16.05 13.53 10.75
C VAL A 10 15.19 14.72 10.33
N ALA A 11 15.67 15.92 10.67
CA ALA A 11 15.14 17.19 10.23
C ALA A 11 15.59 17.48 8.79
N LEU A 12 14.64 17.88 7.94
CA LEU A 12 14.87 18.44 6.61
C LEU A 12 15.54 19.82 6.74
N VAL A 13 16.77 19.94 6.23
CA VAL A 13 17.41 21.23 5.95
C VAL A 13 17.33 21.48 4.45
N GLY A 14 16.62 22.53 4.08
CA GLY A 14 16.63 23.08 2.73
C GLY A 14 17.91 23.88 2.47
N VAL A 15 18.42 23.80 1.25
CA VAL A 15 19.39 24.77 0.72
C VAL A 15 18.99 25.19 -0.69
N ALA A 16 19.21 26.48 -0.91
CA ALA A 16 18.76 27.39 -1.95
C ALA A 16 19.11 27.04 -3.40
N LEU A 17 18.27 27.60 -4.27
CA LEU A 17 18.44 27.85 -5.70
C LEU A 17 19.59 28.83 -5.98
N GLY A 18 20.29 28.62 -7.10
CA GLY A 18 21.22 29.56 -7.72
C GLY A 18 21.50 29.18 -9.20
N PRO A 19 21.85 30.14 -10.08
CA PRO A 19 21.22 30.22 -11.41
C PRO A 19 22.06 29.76 -12.61
N ALA A 20 21.32 29.51 -13.69
CA ALA A 20 21.55 29.78 -15.12
C ALA A 20 22.96 29.67 -15.74
N CYS A 21 23.05 28.89 -16.82
CA CYS A 21 23.81 29.31 -17.99
C CYS A 21 23.16 28.82 -19.29
N SER A 22 23.29 29.66 -20.31
CA SER A 22 22.58 29.71 -21.59
C SER A 22 23.43 29.14 -22.74
N SER A 23 22.82 28.53 -23.75
CA SER A 23 23.18 28.68 -25.19
C SER A 23 22.13 27.93 -26.04
N ALA A 24 21.41 28.65 -26.91
CA ALA A 24 21.62 28.77 -28.37
C ALA A 24 21.30 27.46 -29.13
N ALA A 25 20.13 27.33 -29.77
CA ALA A 25 19.72 27.89 -31.08
C ALA A 25 20.12 26.99 -32.26
N GLU A 26 19.12 26.46 -32.97
CA GLU A 26 19.08 26.11 -34.41
C GLU A 26 17.65 25.56 -34.68
N SER A 27 16.73 26.32 -35.27
CA SER A 27 16.52 26.62 -36.69
C SER A 27 15.83 25.50 -37.49
N GLY A 28 14.63 25.82 -38.00
CA GLY A 28 14.21 25.48 -39.37
C GLY A 28 13.46 24.17 -39.57
N GLY A 29 12.18 24.26 -39.95
CA GLY A 29 11.43 23.11 -40.48
C GLY A 29 9.93 23.30 -40.53
N LEU A 30 9.46 24.20 -41.40
CA LEU A 30 8.05 24.28 -41.81
C LEU A 30 7.70 23.03 -42.61
N ALA A 31 6.69 22.27 -42.17
CA ALA A 31 5.99 21.29 -42.98
C ALA A 31 4.50 21.23 -42.60
N GLU A 32 3.69 21.11 -43.62
CA GLU A 32 2.28 21.49 -43.69
C GLU A 32 1.33 20.62 -42.86
N LYS A 33 0.24 21.26 -42.41
CA LYS A 33 -0.95 20.64 -41.82
C LYS A 33 -1.77 19.89 -42.88
N PRO A 34 -2.11 18.61 -42.69
CA PRO A 34 -3.29 18.04 -43.31
C PRO A 34 -4.53 18.38 -42.46
N SER A 35 -5.47 19.07 -43.11
CA SER A 35 -6.82 19.36 -42.65
C SER A 35 -7.56 18.05 -42.29
N ALA A 36 -7.86 17.85 -41.00
CA ALA A 36 -8.66 16.74 -40.52
C ALA A 36 -10.10 17.19 -40.31
N ALA A 37 -11.01 16.58 -41.07
CA ALA A 37 -12.46 16.72 -40.93
C ALA A 37 -12.96 16.44 -39.49
N PRO A 38 -14.07 17.06 -39.06
CA PRO A 38 -14.57 16.91 -37.70
C PRO A 38 -15.03 15.46 -37.45
N ARG A 39 -14.23 14.71 -36.68
CA ARG A 39 -14.65 13.42 -36.12
C ARG A 39 -15.79 13.68 -35.15
N LYS A 40 -16.99 13.22 -35.50
CA LYS A 40 -18.14 13.18 -34.60
C LYS A 40 -17.73 12.45 -33.31
N SER A 41 -17.67 13.21 -32.23
CA SER A 41 -17.49 12.72 -30.87
C SER A 41 -18.61 11.74 -30.55
N ILE A 42 -18.33 10.44 -30.66
CA ILE A 42 -19.17 9.40 -30.07
C ILE A 42 -18.93 9.50 -28.56
N ARG A 43 -19.70 10.38 -27.91
CA ARG A 43 -19.90 10.32 -26.46
C ARG A 43 -20.65 9.02 -26.18
N THR A 44 -19.92 7.96 -25.89
CA THR A 44 -20.45 6.75 -25.28
C THR A 44 -21.07 7.18 -23.95
N ARG A 45 -22.41 7.27 -23.91
CA ARG A 45 -23.15 7.45 -22.65
C ARG A 45 -22.89 6.20 -21.82
N ARG A 46 -22.00 6.31 -20.84
CA ARG A 46 -21.79 5.30 -19.80
C ARG A 46 -23.09 5.22 -19.02
N ALA A 47 -23.77 4.08 -19.07
CA ALA A 47 -25.00 3.85 -18.33
C ALA A 47 -24.75 4.13 -16.84
N GLU A 48 -25.59 4.97 -16.24
CA GLU A 48 -25.62 5.24 -14.81
C GLU A 48 -26.14 3.97 -14.10
N GLY A 49 -25.23 3.01 -13.90
CA GLY A 49 -25.48 1.85 -13.06
C GLY A 49 -25.55 2.29 -11.60
N THR A 50 -26.51 1.76 -10.85
CA THR A 50 -26.59 1.88 -9.39
C THR A 50 -25.20 1.67 -8.78
N PRO A 51 -24.71 2.56 -7.90
CA PRO A 51 -23.39 2.40 -7.30
C PRO A 51 -23.31 1.03 -6.63
N SER A 52 -22.46 0.14 -7.14
CA SER A 52 -22.18 -1.13 -6.47
C SER A 52 -21.68 -0.80 -5.07
N ALA A 53 -22.36 -1.34 -4.06
CA ALA A 53 -21.95 -1.17 -2.67
C ALA A 53 -20.50 -1.68 -2.50
N LEU A 54 -19.71 -0.95 -1.71
CA LEU A 54 -18.36 -1.39 -1.34
C LEU A 54 -18.44 -2.66 -0.49
N PRO A 55 -17.44 -3.56 -0.55
CA PRO A 55 -17.41 -4.72 0.32
C PRO A 55 -17.34 -4.33 1.81
N SER A 56 -17.97 -5.14 2.67
CA SER A 56 -17.91 -4.96 4.13
C SER A 56 -16.50 -5.17 4.69
N ALA A 57 -16.20 -4.61 5.85
CA ALA A 57 -14.89 -4.78 6.48
C ALA A 57 -14.55 -6.25 6.75
N ALA A 58 -15.54 -7.08 7.09
CA ALA A 58 -15.35 -8.52 7.23
C ALA A 58 -14.83 -9.16 5.93
N ARG A 59 -15.42 -8.82 4.78
CA ARG A 59 -14.95 -9.30 3.48
C ARG A 59 -13.55 -8.78 3.16
N LEU A 60 -13.26 -7.52 3.47
CA LEU A 60 -11.93 -6.95 3.26
C LEU A 60 -10.88 -7.65 4.11
N ASN A 61 -11.15 -7.89 5.40
CA ASN A 61 -10.23 -8.61 6.28
C ASN A 61 -10.02 -10.06 5.83
N GLU A 62 -11.02 -10.74 5.26
CA GLU A 62 -10.83 -12.05 4.64
C GLU A 62 -9.92 -12.01 3.41
N LEU A 63 -10.03 -10.99 2.56
CA LEU A 63 -9.09 -10.79 1.44
C LEU A 63 -7.66 -10.59 1.94
N ARG A 64 -7.49 -9.81 3.02
CA ARG A 64 -6.19 -9.55 3.63
C ARG A 64 -5.56 -10.79 4.26
N LYS A 65 -6.36 -11.62 4.96
CA LYS A 65 -5.89 -12.92 5.46
C LYS A 65 -5.40 -13.81 4.32
N LYS A 66 -6.10 -13.83 3.18
CA LYS A 66 -5.66 -14.56 1.98
C LYS A 66 -4.37 -13.99 1.41
N ALA A 67 -4.25 -12.67 1.32
CA ALA A 67 -3.03 -12.00 0.86
C ALA A 67 -1.82 -12.32 1.73
N ALA A 68 -1.99 -12.31 3.07
CA ALA A 68 -0.95 -12.69 4.01
C ALA A 68 -0.43 -14.11 3.78
N ARG A 69 -1.32 -15.08 3.58
CA ARG A 69 -0.96 -16.48 3.29
C ARG A 69 -0.21 -16.66 1.97
N LEU A 70 -0.50 -15.83 0.96
CA LEU A 70 0.24 -15.86 -0.31
C LEU A 70 1.69 -15.35 -0.17
N SER A 71 1.96 -14.60 0.89
CA SER A 71 3.27 -13.99 1.16
C SER A 71 4.09 -14.77 2.19
N GLU A 72 3.52 -15.81 2.79
CA GLU A 72 4.14 -16.66 3.79
C GLU A 72 4.78 -17.89 3.14
N PRO A 73 5.87 -18.41 3.71
CA PRO A 73 6.37 -19.71 3.33
C PRO A 73 5.32 -20.79 3.50
N ALA A 74 5.20 -21.68 2.50
CA ALA A 74 4.39 -22.87 2.65
C ALA A 74 4.94 -23.71 3.82
N GLU A 75 4.04 -24.37 4.55
CA GLU A 75 4.44 -25.29 5.61
C GLU A 75 5.39 -26.35 5.05
N GLY A 76 6.55 -26.51 5.71
CA GLY A 76 7.60 -27.44 5.26
C GLY A 76 8.48 -26.94 4.10
N ALA A 77 8.27 -25.72 3.60
CA ALA A 77 9.19 -25.12 2.63
C ALA A 77 10.59 -24.95 3.22
N ALA A 78 11.62 -25.14 2.41
CA ALA A 78 12.99 -24.83 2.80
C ALA A 78 13.08 -23.36 3.21
N PRO A 79 13.84 -23.03 4.27
CA PRO A 79 14.00 -21.65 4.71
C PRO A 79 14.52 -20.78 3.57
N GLU A 80 14.07 -19.52 3.56
CA GLU A 80 14.63 -18.51 2.68
C GLU A 80 16.08 -18.20 3.10
N PRO A 81 16.99 -17.93 2.15
CA PRO A 81 18.37 -17.58 2.47
C PRO A 81 18.46 -16.33 3.36
N GLU A 82 19.47 -16.30 4.23
CA GLU A 82 19.84 -15.10 4.99
C GLU A 82 20.26 -13.97 4.04
N GLY A 83 19.93 -12.73 4.43
CA GLY A 83 20.12 -11.54 3.60
C GLY A 83 19.07 -11.38 2.49
N TRP A 84 19.39 -10.57 1.47
CA TRP A 84 18.52 -10.34 0.32
C TRP A 84 18.59 -11.51 -0.67
N SER A 85 17.44 -12.01 -1.10
CA SER A 85 17.29 -13.07 -2.11
C SER A 85 16.08 -12.80 -3.01
N LYS A 86 16.06 -13.41 -4.20
CA LYS A 86 14.87 -13.42 -5.07
C LYS A 86 13.75 -14.19 -4.37
N SER A 87 12.54 -13.63 -4.38
CA SER A 87 11.39 -14.31 -3.80
C SER A 87 11.06 -15.57 -4.60
N ARG A 88 10.77 -16.66 -3.88
CA ARG A 88 10.20 -17.89 -4.44
C ARG A 88 8.69 -17.83 -4.59
N TYR A 89 8.05 -16.80 -4.04
CA TYR A 89 6.60 -16.59 -4.09
C TYR A 89 6.26 -15.58 -5.17
N ASP A 90 5.18 -15.83 -5.89
CA ASP A 90 4.74 -14.96 -6.97
C ASP A 90 3.87 -13.80 -6.44
N PRO A 91 4.37 -12.55 -6.43
CA PRO A 91 3.58 -11.40 -6.00
C PRO A 91 2.40 -11.08 -6.93
N ASN A 92 2.37 -11.60 -8.17
CA ASN A 92 1.25 -11.38 -9.09
C ASN A 92 -0.05 -12.03 -8.57
N ARG A 93 0.04 -13.09 -7.75
CA ARG A 93 -1.11 -13.73 -7.12
C ARG A 93 -1.88 -12.81 -6.17
N LEU A 94 -1.25 -11.75 -5.66
CA LEU A 94 -1.95 -10.74 -4.86
C LEU A 94 -2.98 -9.98 -5.71
N LEU A 95 -2.67 -9.64 -6.96
CA LEU A 95 -3.61 -8.93 -7.85
C LEU A 95 -4.88 -9.74 -8.12
N GLU A 96 -4.76 -11.06 -8.21
CA GLU A 96 -5.91 -11.96 -8.42
C GLU A 96 -6.96 -11.85 -7.30
N LEU A 97 -6.55 -11.51 -6.08
CA LEU A 97 -7.46 -11.30 -4.95
C LEU A 97 -8.23 -9.97 -5.02
N PHE A 98 -7.67 -8.97 -5.70
CA PHE A 98 -8.16 -7.59 -5.71
C PHE A 98 -8.76 -7.19 -7.05
N GLN A 99 -9.50 -8.10 -7.70
CA GLN A 99 -10.29 -7.78 -8.90
C GLN A 99 -11.23 -6.59 -8.62
N PRO A 100 -11.34 -5.60 -9.52
CA PRO A 100 -11.00 -5.66 -10.94
C PRO A 100 -9.58 -5.16 -11.30
N LEU A 101 -8.66 -5.07 -10.34
CA LEU A 101 -7.30 -4.63 -10.61
C LEU A 101 -6.53 -5.63 -11.47
N ARG A 102 -5.66 -5.10 -12.30
CA ARG A 102 -4.73 -5.88 -13.14
C ARG A 102 -3.47 -5.07 -13.40
N LEU A 103 -2.44 -5.73 -13.92
CA LEU A 103 -1.27 -5.03 -14.44
C LEU A 103 -1.57 -4.47 -15.83
N ARG A 104 -0.97 -3.32 -16.10
CA ARG A 104 -0.83 -2.80 -17.46
C ARG A 104 -0.09 -3.82 -18.30
N LYS A 105 -0.52 -3.98 -19.56
CA LYS A 105 0.13 -4.88 -20.51
C LYS A 105 1.63 -4.60 -20.60
N GLY A 106 2.44 -5.67 -20.61
CA GLY A 106 3.90 -5.60 -20.71
C GLY A 106 4.62 -5.44 -19.37
N TYR A 107 3.92 -5.51 -18.23
CA TYR A 107 4.52 -5.45 -16.91
C TYR A 107 4.26 -6.72 -16.09
N VAL A 108 5.19 -7.03 -15.20
CA VAL A 108 5.12 -8.11 -14.21
C VAL A 108 5.56 -7.62 -12.83
N LEU A 109 4.99 -8.20 -11.77
CA LEU A 109 5.51 -8.00 -10.41
C LEU A 109 6.62 -9.02 -10.10
N ARG A 110 7.73 -8.54 -9.54
CA ARG A 110 8.85 -9.35 -9.04
C ARG A 110 9.20 -8.90 -7.63
N ALA A 111 9.70 -9.80 -6.79
CA ALA A 111 9.97 -9.47 -5.40
C ALA A 111 11.35 -9.95 -4.94
N TYR A 112 12.00 -9.15 -4.09
CA TYR A 112 13.11 -9.59 -3.27
C TYR A 112 12.67 -9.70 -1.83
N LEU A 113 13.21 -10.70 -1.12
CA LEU A 113 12.96 -10.93 0.30
C LEU A 113 14.27 -10.76 1.07
N PHE A 114 14.17 -10.16 2.26
CA PHE A 114 15.24 -10.07 3.23
C PHE A 114 14.91 -10.96 4.43
N ARG A 115 15.86 -11.79 4.85
CA ARG A 115 15.77 -12.57 6.09
C ARG A 115 16.96 -12.30 6.99
N GLU A 116 16.69 -12.15 8.28
CA GLU A 116 17.72 -12.04 9.30
C GLU A 116 17.19 -12.49 10.66
N HIS A 117 17.71 -13.59 11.20
CA HIS A 117 17.37 -14.08 12.54
C HIS A 117 15.85 -14.21 12.80
N GLY A 118 15.11 -14.73 11.81
CA GLY A 118 13.65 -14.88 11.88
C GLY A 118 12.84 -13.63 11.49
N ASN A 119 13.49 -12.47 11.37
CA ASN A 119 12.87 -11.29 10.78
C ASN A 119 12.73 -11.43 9.27
N GLY A 120 11.71 -10.76 8.73
CA GLY A 120 11.41 -10.78 7.32
C GLY A 120 10.99 -9.43 6.81
N ASN A 121 11.52 -9.01 5.67
CA ASN A 121 11.01 -7.90 4.89
C ASN A 121 10.98 -8.29 3.41
N GLY A 122 10.25 -7.54 2.60
CA GLY A 122 10.33 -7.71 1.16
C GLY A 122 10.06 -6.41 0.44
N VAL A 123 10.44 -6.39 -0.83
CA VAL A 123 10.14 -5.30 -1.75
C VAL A 123 9.60 -5.90 -3.03
N VAL A 124 8.49 -5.36 -3.52
CA VAL A 124 7.88 -5.74 -4.79
C VAL A 124 8.11 -4.62 -5.79
N TRP A 125 8.66 -5.00 -6.94
CA TRP A 125 8.94 -4.15 -8.09
C TRP A 125 7.98 -4.48 -9.22
N ALA A 126 7.53 -3.46 -9.95
CA ALA A 126 6.94 -3.66 -11.27
C ALA A 126 8.01 -3.42 -12.33
N MET A 127 8.19 -4.40 -13.22
CA MET A 127 9.22 -4.40 -14.26
C MET A 127 8.58 -4.74 -15.61
N PRO A 128 9.17 -4.32 -16.74
CA PRO A 128 8.82 -4.87 -18.05
C PRO A 128 8.88 -6.41 -18.03
N GLU A 129 7.98 -7.08 -18.73
CA GLU A 129 7.89 -8.55 -18.72
C GLU A 129 9.12 -9.25 -19.30
N ASP A 130 9.81 -8.57 -20.22
CA ASP A 130 11.01 -9.00 -20.93
C ASP A 130 12.32 -8.51 -20.29
N ALA A 131 12.25 -7.66 -19.27
CA ALA A 131 13.41 -7.18 -18.53
C ALA A 131 14.08 -8.30 -17.72
N GLU A 132 15.41 -8.23 -17.59
CA GLU A 132 16.15 -9.15 -16.74
C GLU A 132 15.77 -8.92 -15.26
N PHE A 133 15.65 -10.00 -14.50
CA PHE A 133 15.52 -9.94 -13.03
C PHE A 133 16.85 -10.35 -12.39
N PRO A 134 17.78 -9.41 -12.17
CA PRO A 134 19.14 -9.71 -11.70
C PRO A 134 19.15 -10.21 -10.25
N ASP A 135 20.26 -10.81 -9.81
CA ASP A 135 20.43 -11.13 -8.39
C ASP A 135 20.57 -9.86 -7.55
N PRO A 136 20.19 -9.88 -6.25
CA PRO A 136 20.21 -8.70 -5.40
C PRO A 136 21.54 -7.95 -5.35
N LYS A 137 22.66 -8.70 -5.36
CA LYS A 137 24.03 -8.14 -5.32
C LYS A 137 24.41 -7.36 -6.58
N ASP A 138 23.72 -7.61 -7.69
CA ASP A 138 23.97 -6.99 -8.99
C ASP A 138 23.02 -5.80 -9.22
N CYS A 139 22.13 -5.51 -8.25
CA CYS A 139 21.22 -4.37 -8.28
C CYS A 139 21.86 -3.13 -7.65
N PRO A 140 21.54 -1.92 -8.15
CA PRO A 140 21.66 -0.70 -7.37
C PRO A 140 20.96 -0.83 -6.01
N ILE A 141 21.61 -0.29 -4.97
CA ILE A 141 21.10 -0.26 -3.60
C ILE A 141 20.41 1.06 -3.32
N LEU A 142 19.23 1.01 -2.70
CA LEU A 142 18.55 2.20 -2.20
C LEU A 142 19.12 2.62 -0.84
N GLU A 143 20.14 3.48 -0.83
CA GLU A 143 20.86 3.92 0.39
C GLU A 143 19.95 4.56 1.45
N THR A 144 18.85 5.20 1.04
CA THR A 144 17.89 5.83 1.97
C THR A 144 16.87 4.84 2.53
N HIS A 145 16.86 3.58 2.09
CA HIS A 145 15.95 2.57 2.58
C HIS A 145 16.51 1.89 3.83
N LEU A 146 15.67 1.63 4.84
CA LEU A 146 16.07 1.10 6.16
C LEU A 146 16.93 -0.18 6.08
N LEU A 147 16.74 -0.98 5.03
CA LEU A 147 17.43 -2.24 4.77
C LEU A 147 18.23 -2.27 3.47
N LYS A 148 18.53 -1.10 2.88
CA LYS A 148 19.32 -1.01 1.64
C LYS A 148 18.78 -1.93 0.54
N ALA A 149 17.48 -1.80 0.26
CA ALA A 149 16.78 -2.73 -0.61
C ALA A 149 17.35 -2.70 -2.04
N PRO A 150 17.49 -3.87 -2.70
CA PRO A 150 17.92 -3.95 -4.10
C PRO A 150 16.82 -3.41 -5.02
N LYS A 151 17.19 -2.55 -5.97
CA LYS A 151 16.29 -2.03 -7.00
C LYS A 151 16.85 -2.34 -8.40
N PRO A 152 16.19 -3.20 -9.20
CA PRO A 152 16.57 -3.42 -10.59
C PRO A 152 16.47 -2.14 -11.40
N SER A 153 17.40 -1.90 -12.32
CA SER A 153 17.48 -0.65 -13.08
C SER A 153 16.23 -0.37 -13.93
N GLU A 154 15.57 -1.42 -14.42
CA GLU A 154 14.37 -1.32 -15.25
C GLU A 154 13.06 -1.31 -14.45
N ALA A 155 13.13 -1.42 -13.11
CA ALA A 155 11.95 -1.36 -12.26
C ALA A 155 11.38 0.07 -12.18
N LEU A 156 10.05 0.17 -12.18
CA LEU A 156 9.37 1.42 -11.84
C LEU A 156 9.67 1.82 -10.38
N ASP A 157 9.59 3.12 -10.10
CA ASP A 157 9.80 3.65 -8.75
C ASP A 157 8.73 3.19 -7.75
N ASP A 158 7.52 2.92 -8.22
CA ASP A 158 6.40 2.44 -7.43
C ASP A 158 5.62 1.38 -8.22
N ALA A 159 5.47 0.18 -7.65
CA ALA A 159 4.76 -0.93 -8.30
C ALA A 159 3.32 -0.57 -8.70
N MET A 160 2.68 0.36 -7.97
CA MET A 160 1.32 0.82 -8.27
C MET A 160 1.21 1.63 -9.58
N GLU A 161 2.32 2.06 -10.19
CA GLU A 161 2.33 2.70 -11.52
C GLU A 161 2.03 1.72 -12.66
N ALA A 162 2.28 0.44 -12.43
CA ALA A 162 1.93 -0.63 -13.36
C ALA A 162 0.51 -1.16 -13.14
N VAL A 163 -0.20 -0.70 -12.11
CA VAL A 163 -1.55 -1.20 -11.79
C VAL A 163 -2.61 -0.36 -12.51
N GLU A 164 -3.59 -1.03 -13.09
CA GLU A 164 -4.80 -0.43 -13.66
C GLU A 164 -6.07 -1.12 -13.14
N GLY A 165 -7.21 -0.50 -13.36
CA GLY A 165 -8.52 -0.97 -12.91
C GLY A 165 -9.65 -0.37 -13.76
N ASP A 166 -10.89 -0.56 -13.34
CA ASP A 166 -12.09 -0.22 -14.11
C ASP A 166 -12.71 1.15 -13.78
N ASP A 167 -12.00 1.96 -12.98
CA ASP A 167 -12.42 3.27 -12.47
C ASP A 167 -13.63 3.22 -11.50
N SER A 168 -14.01 2.04 -11.01
CA SER A 168 -15.08 1.89 -10.00
C SER A 168 -14.63 2.31 -8.59
N PRO A 169 -15.54 2.72 -7.69
CA PRO A 169 -15.21 2.96 -6.28
C PRO A 169 -14.48 1.78 -5.63
N TRP A 170 -14.92 0.55 -5.93
CA TRP A 170 -14.28 -0.66 -5.42
C TRP A 170 -12.82 -0.78 -5.90
N SER A 171 -12.52 -0.52 -7.18
CA SER A 171 -11.14 -0.61 -7.68
C SER A 171 -10.15 0.30 -6.92
N TYR A 172 -10.58 1.50 -6.49
CA TYR A 172 -9.74 2.40 -5.70
C TYR A 172 -9.51 1.89 -4.27
N LEU A 173 -10.54 1.36 -3.62
CA LEU A 173 -10.40 0.74 -2.31
C LEU A 173 -9.54 -0.53 -2.40
N ALA A 174 -9.75 -1.35 -3.41
CA ALA A 174 -8.93 -2.53 -3.68
C ALA A 174 -7.45 -2.15 -3.89
N ALA A 175 -7.18 -1.05 -4.62
CA ALA A 175 -5.80 -0.61 -4.88
C ALA A 175 -5.12 -0.09 -3.61
N SER A 176 -5.89 0.59 -2.75
CA SER A 176 -5.45 1.02 -1.43
C SER A 176 -5.02 -0.15 -0.56
N LEU A 177 -5.76 -1.27 -0.60
CA LEU A 177 -5.42 -2.49 0.12
C LEU A 177 -4.24 -3.22 -0.52
N LEU A 178 -4.29 -3.46 -1.84
CA LEU A 178 -3.21 -4.11 -2.59
C LEU A 178 -1.86 -3.44 -2.34
N ARG A 179 -1.79 -2.10 -2.38
CA ARG A 179 -0.56 -1.36 -2.11
C ARG A 179 0.03 -1.70 -0.73
N ARG A 180 -0.82 -1.86 0.28
CA ARG A 180 -0.39 -2.20 1.64
C ARG A 180 0.04 -3.67 1.72
N GLU A 181 -0.67 -4.57 1.06
CA GLU A 181 -0.26 -5.98 0.96
C GLU A 181 1.08 -6.15 0.21
N LEU A 182 1.31 -5.41 -0.87
CA LEU A 182 2.59 -5.43 -1.60
C LEU A 182 3.77 -4.93 -0.75
N ARG A 183 3.54 -3.93 0.10
CA ARG A 183 4.55 -3.41 1.05
C ARG A 183 4.84 -4.37 2.20
N GLU A 184 3.90 -5.26 2.49
CA GLU A 184 4.00 -6.26 3.55
C GLU A 184 4.43 -7.63 3.00
N PHE A 185 4.70 -7.73 1.69
CA PHE A 185 5.02 -8.99 1.04
C PHE A 185 6.34 -9.54 1.59
N GLY A 186 6.30 -10.76 2.13
CA GLY A 186 7.43 -11.42 2.78
C GLY A 186 7.78 -10.90 4.18
N ALA A 187 7.03 -9.93 4.71
CA ALA A 187 7.23 -9.43 6.07
C ALA A 187 7.02 -10.55 7.10
N ALA A 188 7.89 -10.61 8.11
CA ALA A 188 7.78 -11.52 9.24
C ALA A 188 8.31 -10.86 10.52
N TRP A 189 7.76 -11.27 11.67
CA TRP A 189 8.12 -10.73 12.99
C TRP A 189 8.08 -9.19 12.99
N HIS A 190 9.19 -8.52 13.33
CA HIS A 190 9.27 -7.06 13.42
C HIS A 190 9.12 -6.35 12.07
N GLY A 191 9.22 -7.05 10.94
CA GLY A 191 8.90 -6.48 9.63
C GLY A 191 7.40 -6.34 9.38
N CYS A 192 6.56 -7.01 10.18
CA CYS A 192 5.11 -6.87 10.07
C CYS A 192 4.65 -5.55 10.67
N ARG A 193 4.02 -4.71 9.86
CA ARG A 193 3.28 -3.52 10.29
C ARG A 193 1.83 -3.66 9.89
N TRP A 194 1.53 -3.62 8.59
CA TRP A 194 0.17 -3.64 8.06
C TRP A 194 -0.60 -4.90 8.47
N ARG A 195 0.04 -6.07 8.55
CA ARG A 195 -0.62 -7.33 8.89
C ARG A 195 -1.32 -7.32 10.24
N THR A 196 -0.87 -6.47 11.17
CA THR A 196 -1.47 -6.32 12.51
C THR A 196 -2.71 -5.44 12.53
N HIS A 197 -3.00 -4.73 11.43
CA HIS A 197 -4.19 -3.91 11.32
C HIS A 197 -5.42 -4.76 11.03
N PHE A 198 -6.58 -4.34 11.51
CA PHE A 198 -7.90 -4.91 11.23
C PHE A 198 -8.85 -3.80 10.77
N ILE A 199 -9.47 -3.96 9.60
CA ILE A 199 -10.37 -2.94 9.04
C ILE A 199 -11.67 -2.93 9.84
N LEU A 200 -12.13 -1.72 10.16
CA LEU A 200 -13.35 -1.49 10.93
C LEU A 200 -14.52 -1.16 9.99
N ASP A 201 -15.70 -1.70 10.30
CA ASP A 201 -16.98 -1.32 9.65
C ASP A 201 -17.89 -0.52 10.60
N GLY A 202 -17.50 -0.46 11.86
CA GLY A 202 -18.30 0.08 12.93
C GLY A 202 -17.43 0.47 14.11
N ASP A 203 -18.08 1.12 15.06
CA ASP A 203 -17.50 1.45 16.33
C ASP A 203 -17.05 0.17 17.06
N PRO A 204 -15.73 -0.02 17.30
CA PRO A 204 -15.20 -1.30 17.76
C PRO A 204 -15.60 -1.67 19.19
N TRP A 205 -16.19 -0.74 19.95
CA TRP A 205 -16.70 -1.01 21.29
C TRP A 205 -18.18 -1.39 21.34
N LYS A 206 -18.93 -1.26 20.23
CA LYS A 206 -20.39 -1.56 20.21
C LYS A 206 -20.69 -3.04 20.42
N ALA A 207 -19.81 -3.93 19.98
CA ALA A 207 -19.97 -5.38 20.14
C ALA A 207 -19.58 -5.88 21.55
N GLY A 208 -19.24 -4.97 22.48
CA GLY A 208 -18.69 -5.32 23.78
C GLY A 208 -17.20 -5.68 23.72
N LEU A 209 -16.59 -5.84 24.90
CA LEU A 209 -15.21 -6.29 25.01
C LEU A 209 -15.11 -7.79 24.70
N PRO A 210 -13.99 -8.27 24.14
CA PRO A 210 -13.74 -9.71 24.03
C PRO A 210 -13.90 -10.40 25.38
N SER A 211 -14.69 -11.47 25.43
CA SER A 211 -15.05 -12.19 26.66
C SER A 211 -13.99 -13.18 27.15
N GLY A 212 -12.75 -13.11 26.66
CA GLY A 212 -11.70 -14.05 27.06
C GLY A 212 -10.28 -13.58 26.76
N HIS A 213 -9.30 -14.28 27.33
CA HIS A 213 -7.86 -14.07 27.09
C HIS A 213 -7.38 -14.62 25.74
N GLY A 214 -8.30 -14.82 24.79
CA GLY A 214 -7.97 -15.35 23.46
C GLY A 214 -7.07 -14.41 22.66
N PRO A 215 -6.46 -14.90 21.58
CA PRO A 215 -5.63 -14.10 20.68
C PRO A 215 -6.46 -13.16 19.79
N ASP A 216 -7.69 -12.80 20.20
CA ASP A 216 -8.50 -11.78 19.53
C ASP A 216 -7.73 -10.45 19.58
N GLN A 217 -7.00 -10.18 18.51
CA GLN A 217 -6.22 -8.99 18.24
C GLN A 217 -6.90 -8.09 17.20
N ASP A 218 -8.17 -8.37 16.89
CA ASP A 218 -8.97 -7.65 15.89
C ASP A 218 -9.85 -6.54 16.47
N ARG A 219 -9.90 -6.41 17.81
CA ARG A 219 -10.65 -5.38 18.53
C ARG A 219 -9.96 -4.91 19.82
N PRO A 220 -10.27 -3.70 20.31
CA PRO A 220 -9.78 -3.18 21.58
C PRO A 220 -10.13 -4.09 22.76
N ARG A 221 -9.19 -4.24 23.69
CA ARG A 221 -9.39 -4.99 24.95
C ARG A 221 -9.84 -4.11 26.11
N SER A 222 -9.57 -2.82 26.00
CA SER A 222 -9.88 -1.80 27.00
C SER A 222 -11.15 -1.02 26.65
N LYS A 223 -11.80 -0.42 27.67
CA LYS A 223 -13.02 0.38 27.51
C LYS A 223 -12.74 1.67 26.74
N ALA A 224 -13.69 2.14 25.94
CA ALA A 224 -13.55 3.36 25.13
C ALA A 224 -13.12 4.60 25.92
N GLN A 225 -13.52 4.72 27.20
CA GLN A 225 -13.18 5.84 28.08
C GLN A 225 -11.71 5.85 28.51
N GLN A 226 -11.02 4.72 28.38
CA GLN A 226 -9.58 4.59 28.70
C GLN A 226 -8.70 5.01 27.51
N TRP A 227 -9.28 5.20 26.32
CA TRP A 227 -8.56 5.58 25.11
C TRP A 227 -8.36 7.09 25.03
N LYS A 228 -7.16 7.50 24.65
CA LYS A 228 -6.82 8.88 24.35
C LYS A 228 -7.12 9.17 22.88
N TRP A 229 -8.05 10.08 22.63
CA TRP A 229 -8.39 10.52 21.29
C TRP A 229 -7.53 11.72 20.89
N HIS A 230 -6.85 11.63 19.75
CA HIS A 230 -6.09 12.74 19.15
C HIS A 230 -6.95 13.57 18.19
N GLN A 231 -8.06 13.00 17.74
CA GLN A 231 -9.07 13.61 16.88
C GLN A 231 -10.47 13.19 17.32
N SER A 232 -11.48 13.89 16.82
CA SER A 232 -12.88 13.50 17.02
C SER A 232 -13.11 12.06 16.56
N ARG A 233 -13.85 11.31 17.38
CA ARG A 233 -14.26 9.94 17.05
C ARG A 233 -15.02 9.92 15.72
N PRO A 234 -14.72 8.98 14.80
CA PRO A 234 -15.44 8.87 13.54
C PRO A 234 -16.94 8.63 13.76
N ALA A 235 -17.77 9.40 13.06
CA ALA A 235 -19.21 9.16 12.99
C ALA A 235 -19.54 7.97 12.06
N ASN A 236 -18.70 7.73 11.06
CA ASN A 236 -18.77 6.58 10.16
C ASN A 236 -17.40 5.89 10.09
N TRP A 237 -17.41 4.59 10.34
CA TRP A 237 -16.23 3.74 10.41
C TRP A 237 -16.03 2.92 9.13
N ALA A 238 -17.11 2.69 8.37
CA ALA A 238 -17.08 1.91 7.15
C ALA A 238 -16.14 2.54 6.11
N PRO A 239 -15.44 1.75 5.29
CA PRO A 239 -14.67 2.25 4.17
C PRO A 239 -15.50 3.13 3.23
N GLN A 240 -14.92 4.25 2.82
CA GLN A 240 -15.56 5.23 1.94
C GLN A 240 -14.68 5.50 0.73
N VAL A 241 -15.34 5.72 -0.40
CA VAL A 241 -14.71 6.25 -1.60
C VAL A 241 -15.53 7.44 -2.09
N LYS A 242 -14.92 8.61 -2.11
CA LYS A 242 -15.53 9.87 -2.55
C LYS A 242 -14.87 10.33 -3.85
N ARG A 243 -15.67 10.73 -4.84
CA ARG A 243 -15.20 11.29 -6.10
C ARG A 243 -15.63 12.74 -6.21
N GLU A 244 -14.68 13.61 -6.55
CA GLU A 244 -14.86 15.04 -6.75
C GLU A 244 -14.06 15.47 -7.99
N GLY A 245 -14.73 15.53 -9.15
CA GLY A 245 -14.05 15.73 -10.43
C GLY A 245 -13.08 14.58 -10.74
N ASP A 246 -11.81 14.93 -11.04
CA ASP A 246 -10.73 13.96 -11.27
C ASP A 246 -10.12 13.40 -9.97
N ARG A 247 -10.52 13.93 -8.79
CA ARG A 247 -9.99 13.46 -7.51
C ARG A 247 -10.84 12.32 -6.97
N VAL A 248 -10.20 11.21 -6.59
CA VAL A 248 -10.84 10.11 -5.85
C VAL A 248 -10.14 9.94 -4.51
N THR A 249 -10.90 10.01 -3.42
CA THR A 249 -10.39 9.86 -2.05
C THR A 249 -10.97 8.59 -1.43
N VAL A 250 -10.09 7.68 -1.03
CA VAL A 250 -10.43 6.51 -0.23
C VAL A 250 -10.13 6.81 1.23
N THR A 251 -11.07 6.54 2.12
CA THR A 251 -10.87 6.66 3.57
C THR A 251 -11.40 5.42 4.27
N PHE A 252 -10.60 4.84 5.15
CA PHE A 252 -11.05 3.74 6.02
C PHE A 252 -10.29 3.77 7.34
N TYR A 253 -10.82 3.06 8.32
CA TYR A 253 -10.24 2.99 9.66
C TYR A 253 -9.78 1.58 9.96
N THR A 254 -8.68 1.48 10.69
CA THR A 254 -8.22 0.20 11.23
C THR A 254 -7.96 0.30 12.71
N TYR A 255 -8.07 -0.84 13.36
CA TYR A 255 -7.51 -1.09 14.69
C TYR A 255 -6.21 -1.88 14.54
N SER A 256 -5.20 -1.60 15.35
CA SER A 256 -4.03 -2.49 15.51
C SER A 256 -3.68 -2.59 16.99
N ALA A 257 -3.38 -3.80 17.44
CA ALA A 257 -2.89 -4.07 18.79
C ALA A 257 -1.34 -4.02 18.87
N LEU A 258 -0.64 -3.72 17.77
CA LEU A 258 0.82 -3.61 17.74
C LEU A 258 1.28 -2.28 18.36
N HIS A 259 2.26 -2.36 19.27
CA HIS A 259 2.65 -1.27 20.18
C HIS A 259 1.48 -0.90 21.11
N PRO A 260 1.38 0.29 21.75
CA PRO A 260 0.11 0.65 22.35
C PRO A 260 -1.01 0.51 21.31
N GLU A 261 -2.16 -0.03 21.68
CA GLU A 261 -3.33 -0.22 20.81
C GLU A 261 -3.64 1.08 20.06
N GLY A 262 -3.98 1.01 18.78
CA GLY A 262 -4.18 2.20 17.96
C GLY A 262 -5.39 2.10 17.04
N ILE A 263 -6.12 3.20 16.90
CA ILE A 263 -7.04 3.40 15.79
C ILE A 263 -6.35 4.32 14.79
N TYR A 264 -6.33 3.89 13.53
CA TYR A 264 -5.69 4.61 12.44
C TYR A 264 -6.73 4.98 11.39
N ARG A 265 -6.67 6.23 10.91
CA ARG A 265 -7.34 6.67 9.68
C ARG A 265 -6.35 6.56 8.55
N HIS A 266 -6.75 5.83 7.51
CA HIS A 266 -6.01 5.73 6.27
C HIS A 266 -6.72 6.57 5.21
N THR A 267 -5.98 7.45 4.54
CA THR A 267 -6.48 8.27 3.44
C THR A 267 -5.59 8.10 2.22
N ASP A 268 -6.17 7.68 1.11
CA ASP A 268 -5.47 7.56 -0.16
C ASP A 268 -6.17 8.43 -1.21
N VAL A 269 -5.40 9.33 -1.82
CA VAL A 269 -5.90 10.25 -2.85
C VAL A 269 -5.33 9.85 -4.20
N TYR A 270 -6.23 9.62 -5.15
CA TYR A 270 -5.95 9.21 -6.52
C TYR A 270 -6.44 10.27 -7.52
N ARG A 271 -5.90 10.19 -8.74
CA ARG A 271 -6.52 10.79 -9.94
C ARG A 271 -7.39 9.76 -10.65
N ALA A 272 -8.43 10.16 -11.37
CA ALA A 272 -9.30 9.22 -12.04
C ALA A 272 -8.52 8.37 -13.08
N GLY A 273 -8.77 7.07 -13.10
CA GLY A 273 -8.03 6.09 -13.91
C GLY A 273 -6.57 5.87 -13.51
N LYS A 274 -6.09 6.43 -12.39
CA LYS A 274 -4.71 6.25 -11.90
C LYS A 274 -4.69 5.60 -10.52
N TYR A 275 -3.86 4.58 -10.34
CA TYR A 275 -3.89 3.73 -9.14
C TYR A 275 -2.65 3.84 -8.25
N ARG A 276 -1.77 4.82 -8.50
CA ARG A 276 -0.73 5.25 -7.56
C ARG A 276 -1.29 6.37 -6.66
N PRO A 277 -1.56 6.12 -5.37
CA PRO A 277 -2.09 7.14 -4.48
C PRO A 277 -1.01 8.02 -3.86
N ARG A 278 -1.43 9.22 -3.45
CA ARG A 278 -0.83 9.88 -2.29
C ARG A 278 -1.49 9.33 -1.02
N THR A 279 -0.71 8.74 -0.14
CA THR A 279 -1.19 8.11 1.11
C THR A 279 -0.88 8.97 2.31
N GLU A 280 -1.83 9.03 3.24
CA GLU A 280 -1.68 9.53 4.60
C GLU A 280 -2.25 8.51 5.59
N ASP A 281 -1.43 8.08 6.55
CA ASP A 281 -1.85 7.21 7.64
C ASP A 281 -1.71 7.98 8.94
N GLN A 282 -2.80 8.09 9.69
CA GLN A 282 -2.82 8.92 10.90
C GLN A 282 -3.41 8.14 12.07
N ARG A 283 -2.67 8.07 13.18
CA ARG A 283 -3.20 7.56 14.44
C ARG A 283 -4.18 8.58 15.02
N ILE A 284 -5.43 8.18 15.22
CA ILE A 284 -6.50 9.05 15.72
C ILE A 284 -6.87 8.75 17.16
N ALA A 285 -6.52 7.56 17.66
CA ALA A 285 -6.69 7.18 19.05
C ALA A 285 -5.59 6.22 19.49
N GLU A 286 -5.28 6.25 20.79
CA GLU A 286 -4.30 5.42 21.47
C GLU A 286 -4.93 4.77 22.69
N GLY A 287 -4.80 3.46 22.79
CA GLY A 287 -5.24 2.65 23.92
C GLY A 287 -4.10 2.34 24.89
N PRO A 288 -4.44 1.92 26.11
CA PRO A 288 -3.47 1.64 27.18
C PRO A 288 -2.76 0.29 27.06
N GLU A 289 -3.29 -0.65 26.29
CA GLU A 289 -2.75 -2.01 26.15
C GLU A 289 -2.00 -2.19 24.83
N GLY A 290 -1.59 -3.41 24.50
CA GLY A 290 -1.03 -3.78 23.21
C GLY A 290 0.05 -4.86 23.31
N PHE A 291 0.69 -5.19 22.19
CA PHE A 291 1.76 -6.19 22.15
C PHE A 291 2.98 -5.71 21.38
N LEU A 292 4.11 -6.35 21.66
CA LEU A 292 5.33 -6.30 20.87
C LEU A 292 5.57 -7.70 20.30
N PHE A 293 6.14 -7.79 19.10
CA PHE A 293 6.65 -9.06 18.59
C PHE A 293 7.77 -9.58 19.48
#